data_AF-A0A1R1SL11-F1
#
_entry.id   AF-A0A1R1SL11-F1
#
_cell.length_a   1.000
_cell.length_b   1.000
_cell.length_c   1.000
_cell.angle_alpha   90.00
_cell.angle_beta   90.00
_cell.angle_gamma   90.00
#
_symmetry.space_group_name_H-M   'P 1'
#
loop_
_entity.id
_entity.type
_entity.pdbx_description
1 polymer ?
#
loop_
_entity_poly.entity_id
_entity_poly.type
_entity_poly.pdbx_seq_one_letter_code
_entity_poly.pdbx_strand_id
1 'polypeptide(L)'
;MSTFEAEWTQLKREASAETGMSLAGAGDKPDWGQEGSGSVRSSKNAWTAAGRGVGKLRGDIKTALTKLEEEQKGLGAGSETGGGIESAAAQRELYRSWKRYLEGVSGKCGTFQDRLQKAGDHHYENDAAIERALERWDGLYKDTKSVGGESQGR
;
A
#
# COMPACT_ATOMS: atom_id res chain seq x y z
N MET A 1 -4.86 20.33 10.51
CA MET A 1 -4.08 19.09 10.34
C MET A 1 -5.07 17.95 10.12
N SER A 2 -5.01 17.25 8.99
CA SER A 2 -5.78 16.01 8.80
C SER A 2 -5.26 14.95 9.76
N THR A 3 -6.16 14.23 10.41
CA THR A 3 -5.81 13.09 11.27
C THR A 3 -5.45 11.89 10.41
N PHE A 4 -4.68 10.94 10.95
CA PHE A 4 -4.38 9.67 10.30
C PHE A 4 -5.66 8.97 9.80
N GLU A 5 -6.74 9.01 10.59
CA GLU A 5 -8.00 8.40 10.18
C GLU A 5 -8.69 9.12 9.01
N ALA A 6 -8.54 10.44 8.91
CA ALA A 6 -9.03 11.17 7.75
C ALA A 6 -8.23 10.82 6.49
N GLU A 7 -6.90 10.72 6.59
CA GLU A 7 -6.02 10.29 5.49
C GLU A 7 -6.28 8.83 5.10
N TRP A 8 -6.50 7.95 6.07
CA TRP A 8 -6.80 6.54 5.85
C TRP A 8 -8.18 6.34 5.21
N THR A 9 -9.18 7.08 5.67
CA THR A 9 -10.53 7.05 5.10
C THR A 9 -10.55 7.65 3.69
N GLN A 10 -9.74 8.68 3.43
CA GLN A 10 -9.56 9.22 2.10
C GLN A 10 -8.89 8.20 1.17
N LEU A 11 -7.80 7.57 1.60
CA LEU A 11 -7.09 6.55 0.82
C LEU A 11 -7.98 5.33 0.53
N LYS A 12 -8.82 4.91 1.49
CA LYS A 12 -9.87 3.91 1.27
C LYS A 12 -10.92 4.37 0.25
N ARG A 13 -11.39 5.62 0.35
CA ARG A 13 -12.38 6.16 -0.59
C ARG A 13 -11.82 6.31 -1.98
N GLU A 14 -10.60 6.80 -2.14
CA GLU A 14 -9.91 6.87 -3.43
C GLU A 14 -9.70 5.46 -4.01
N ALA A 15 -9.28 4.50 -3.17
CA ALA A 15 -9.17 3.10 -3.59
C ALA A 15 -10.52 2.51 -4.02
N SER A 16 -11.62 2.78 -3.28
CA SER A 16 -12.96 2.27 -3.60
C SER A 16 -13.67 3.04 -4.72
N ALA A 17 -13.36 4.31 -4.92
CA ALA A 17 -13.99 5.18 -5.93
C ALA A 17 -13.30 5.08 -7.29
N GLU A 18 -11.98 4.85 -7.35
CA GLU A 18 -11.27 4.52 -8.61
C GLU A 18 -11.24 3.01 -8.90
N THR A 19 -11.42 2.16 -7.89
CA THR A 19 -11.28 0.70 -8.01
C THR A 19 -12.47 -0.01 -7.36
N GLY A 20 -13.55 -0.16 -8.11
CA GLY A 20 -14.62 -1.10 -7.77
C GLY A 20 -14.10 -2.54 -7.87
N MET A 21 -13.41 -3.04 -6.84
CA MET A 21 -13.10 -4.46 -6.70
C MET A 21 -14.37 -5.19 -6.24
N SER A 22 -15.26 -5.50 -7.19
CA SER A 22 -16.27 -6.54 -6.98
C SER A 22 -15.56 -7.89 -7.14
N LEU A 23 -15.40 -8.61 -6.02
CA LEU A 23 -14.90 -9.98 -6.06
C LEU A 23 -15.92 -10.85 -6.81
N ALA A 24 -15.54 -11.40 -7.96
CA ALA A 24 -16.33 -12.41 -8.66
C ALA A 24 -16.48 -13.63 -7.75
N GLY A 25 -17.66 -13.80 -7.13
CA GLY A 25 -17.96 -14.98 -6.31
C GLY A 25 -18.93 -14.81 -5.14
N ALA A 26 -19.44 -13.61 -4.84
CA ALA A 26 -20.46 -13.41 -3.80
C ALA A 26 -21.90 -13.33 -4.34
N GLY A 27 -22.20 -14.09 -5.39
CA GLY A 27 -23.55 -14.23 -5.93
C GLY A 27 -23.83 -15.69 -6.24
N ASP A 28 -24.94 -16.23 -5.71
CA ASP A 28 -25.29 -17.65 -5.65
C ASP A 28 -25.58 -18.34 -7.01
N LYS A 29 -25.17 -17.79 -8.16
CA LYS A 29 -25.35 -18.46 -9.46
C LYS A 29 -24.22 -18.18 -10.45
N PRO A 30 -23.70 -19.21 -11.15
CA PRO A 30 -22.78 -19.03 -12.26
C PRO A 30 -23.56 -18.60 -13.50
N ASP A 31 -23.67 -17.29 -13.73
CA ASP A 31 -24.16 -16.74 -15.00
C ASP A 31 -22.97 -16.46 -15.92
N TRP A 32 -22.72 -17.37 -16.86
CA TRP A 32 -21.65 -17.28 -17.85
C TRP A 32 -22.01 -16.36 -19.05
N GLY A 33 -23.09 -15.57 -18.96
CA GLY A 33 -23.60 -14.76 -20.07
C GLY A 33 -23.57 -13.24 -19.88
N GLN A 34 -23.17 -12.73 -18.72
CA GLN A 34 -23.14 -11.28 -18.47
C GLN A 34 -21.71 -10.75 -18.62
N GLU A 35 -21.53 -9.85 -19.60
CA GLU A 35 -20.36 -9.01 -19.79
C GLU A 35 -19.86 -8.51 -18.42
N GLY A 36 -18.74 -9.06 -17.95
CA GLY A 36 -18.25 -8.88 -16.59
C GLY A 36 -17.88 -7.43 -16.32
N SER A 37 -18.85 -6.62 -15.87
CA SER A 37 -18.63 -5.24 -15.46
C SER A 37 -17.97 -5.20 -14.09
N GLY A 38 -16.68 -5.49 -14.09
CA GLY A 38 -15.84 -5.48 -12.92
C GLY A 38 -14.48 -6.04 -13.28
N SER A 39 -13.87 -5.50 -14.33
CA SER A 39 -12.48 -5.84 -14.64
C SER A 39 -11.67 -5.59 -13.37
N VAL A 40 -11.09 -6.64 -12.79
CA VAL A 40 -10.08 -6.52 -11.75
C VAL A 40 -8.84 -5.94 -12.42
N ARG A 41 -8.88 -4.65 -12.73
CA ARG A 41 -7.78 -3.93 -13.34
C ARG A 41 -6.81 -3.64 -12.21
N SER A 42 -5.55 -4.05 -12.37
CA SER A 42 -4.60 -3.70 -11.35
C SER A 42 -4.36 -2.20 -11.35
N SER A 43 -4.70 -1.55 -10.24
CA SER A 43 -4.44 -0.13 -10.07
C SER A 43 -3.02 0.05 -9.53
N LYS A 44 -2.05 0.26 -10.44
CA LYS A 44 -0.69 0.72 -10.08
C LYS A 44 -0.73 1.92 -9.13
N ASN A 45 -1.69 2.82 -9.35
CA ASN A 45 -1.88 4.02 -8.56
C ASN A 45 -2.23 3.70 -7.10
N ALA A 46 -3.14 2.75 -6.86
CA ALA A 46 -3.53 2.35 -5.51
C ALA A 46 -2.34 1.74 -4.73
N TRP A 47 -1.58 0.84 -5.36
CA TRP A 47 -0.38 0.24 -4.76
C TRP A 47 0.70 1.28 -4.47
N THR A 48 0.94 2.20 -5.41
CA THR A 48 1.91 3.29 -5.23
C THR A 48 1.46 4.26 -4.14
N ALA A 49 0.17 4.60 -4.07
CA ALA A 49 -0.39 5.48 -3.04
C ALA A 49 -0.26 4.86 -1.64
N ALA A 50 -0.60 3.58 -1.49
CA ALA A 50 -0.39 2.85 -0.25
C ALA A 50 1.09 2.82 0.16
N GLY A 51 1.99 2.56 -0.80
CA GLY A 51 3.44 2.61 -0.59
C GLY A 51 3.91 3.98 -0.10
N ARG A 52 3.44 5.08 -0.72
CA ARG A 52 3.71 6.46 -0.28
C ARG A 52 3.20 6.75 1.12
N GLY A 53 1.97 6.31 1.45
CA GLY A 53 1.38 6.51 2.77
C GLY A 53 2.19 5.85 3.88
N VAL A 54 2.61 4.60 3.69
CA VAL A 54 3.47 3.89 4.64
C VAL A 54 4.87 4.52 4.70
N GLY A 55 5.39 5.01 3.56
CA GLY A 55 6.65 5.76 3.51
C GLY A 55 6.60 7.08 4.28
N LYS A 56 5.48 7.81 4.23
CA LYS A 56 5.24 9.02 5.05
C LYS A 56 5.26 8.68 6.54
N LEU A 57 4.53 7.65 6.96
CA LEU A 57 4.54 7.19 8.35
C LEU A 57 5.96 6.82 8.82
N ARG A 58 6.74 6.14 7.98
CA ARG A 58 8.15 5.85 8.27
C ARG A 58 8.97 7.14 8.51
N GLY A 59 8.75 8.17 7.69
CA GLY A 59 9.38 9.48 7.83
C GLY A 59 8.99 10.20 9.12
N ASP A 60 7.69 10.17 9.46
CA ASP A 60 7.17 10.74 10.70
C ASP A 60 7.77 10.05 11.94
N ILE A 61 7.90 8.71 11.91
CA ILE A 61 8.56 7.93 12.97
C ILE A 61 10.04 8.33 13.12
N LYS A 62 10.77 8.49 12.02
CA LYS A 62 12.18 8.93 12.07
C LYS A 62 12.31 10.33 12.68
N THR A 63 11.41 11.24 12.30
CA THR A 63 11.37 12.59 12.86
C THR A 63 11.10 12.56 14.36
N ALA A 64 10.14 11.74 14.81
CA ALA A 64 9.83 11.55 16.22
C ALA A 64 11.02 10.95 16.99
N LEU A 65 11.74 9.98 16.40
CA LEU A 65 12.96 9.41 16.98
C LEU A 65 14.04 10.48 17.15
N THR A 66 14.33 11.28 16.12
CA THR A 66 15.32 12.37 16.21
C THR A 66 14.99 13.32 17.37
N LYS A 67 13.73 13.76 17.48
CA LYS A 67 13.30 14.63 18.58
C LYS A 67 13.45 13.94 19.94
N LEU A 68 13.05 12.68 20.05
CA LEU A 68 13.21 11.90 21.29
C LEU A 68 14.69 11.79 21.70
N GLU A 69 15.61 11.62 20.75
CA GLU A 69 17.05 11.61 21.00
C GLU A 69 17.60 12.96 21.45
N GLU A 70 17.13 14.05 20.86
CA GLU A 70 17.52 15.41 21.24
C GLU A 70 17.09 15.74 22.67
N GLU A 71 15.83 15.47 23.02
CA GLU A 71 15.30 15.70 24.36
C GLU A 71 15.98 14.82 25.42
N GLN A 72 16.37 13.59 25.06
CA GLN A 72 17.06 12.70 26.00
C GLN A 72 18.50 13.15 26.32
N LYS A 73 19.18 13.87 25.41
CA LYS A 73 20.54 14.39 25.65
C LYS A 73 20.58 15.39 26.81
N GLY A 74 19.52 16.17 27.01
CA GLY A 74 19.38 17.11 28.12
C GLY A 74 19.33 16.45 29.51
N LEU A 75 19.09 15.14 29.57
CA LEU A 75 18.94 14.36 30.81
C LEU A 75 20.20 13.57 31.20
N GLY A 76 21.37 13.96 30.68
CA GLY A 76 22.65 13.36 31.06
C GLY A 76 22.95 12.03 30.35
N ALA A 77 22.53 11.89 29.08
CA ALA A 77 22.77 10.71 28.26
C ALA A 77 24.25 10.29 28.07
N GLY A 78 25.21 11.10 28.56
CA GLY A 78 26.65 10.82 28.53
C GLY A 78 27.27 10.32 29.84
N SER A 79 26.48 10.10 30.89
CA SER A 79 27.03 9.61 32.16
C SER A 79 26.54 8.19 32.46
N GLU A 80 27.42 7.21 32.27
CA GLU A 80 27.21 5.81 32.71
C GLU A 80 27.02 5.71 34.23
N THR A 81 27.33 6.79 34.97
CA THR A 81 27.26 6.91 36.43
C THR A 81 26.35 8.05 36.91
N GLY A 82 25.58 8.71 36.02
CA GLY A 82 25.03 10.03 36.27
C GLY A 82 23.58 10.07 36.74
N GLY A 83 23.42 10.45 38.01
CA GLY A 83 22.18 10.87 38.63
C GLY A 83 21.66 9.85 39.62
N GLY A 84 21.95 10.04 40.90
CA GLY A 84 21.48 9.20 42.02
C GLY A 84 19.97 9.30 42.30
N ILE A 85 19.15 9.48 41.26
CA ILE A 85 17.70 9.63 41.34
C ILE A 85 17.08 8.59 40.43
N GLU A 86 16.28 7.69 41.01
CA GLU A 86 15.66 6.54 40.33
C GLU A 86 14.85 6.94 39.08
N SER A 87 14.20 8.11 39.11
CA SER A 87 13.43 8.64 37.98
C SER A 87 14.26 8.84 36.71
N ALA A 88 15.55 9.21 36.83
CA ALA A 88 16.42 9.37 35.67
C ALA A 88 16.81 8.01 35.06
N ALA A 89 16.99 6.99 35.89
CA ALA A 89 17.24 5.63 35.42
C ALA A 89 16.01 5.05 34.70
N ALA A 90 14.82 5.20 35.29
CA ALA A 90 13.56 4.80 34.69
C ALA A 90 13.32 5.49 33.32
N GLN A 91 13.60 6.79 33.22
CA GLN A 91 13.48 7.53 31.96
C GLN A 91 14.43 7.01 30.88
N ARG A 92 15.68 6.68 31.22
CA ARG A 92 16.65 6.09 30.27
C ARG A 92 16.19 4.72 29.76
N GLU A 93 15.63 3.89 30.63
CA GLU A 93 15.09 2.58 30.25
C GLU A 93 13.89 2.73 29.33
N LEU A 94 12.96 3.64 29.66
CA LEU A 94 11.81 3.97 28.83
C LEU A 94 12.27 4.43 27.44
N TYR A 95 13.19 5.39 27.38
CA TYR A 95 13.78 5.87 26.12
C TYR A 95 14.34 4.72 25.27
N ARG A 96 15.16 3.84 25.85
CA ARG A 96 15.74 2.68 25.13
C ARG A 96 14.65 1.75 24.59
N SER A 97 13.62 1.48 25.38
CA SER A 97 12.50 0.62 24.97
C SER A 97 11.72 1.22 23.80
N TRP A 98 11.36 2.50 23.88
CA TRP A 98 10.65 3.23 22.83
C TRP A 98 11.47 3.37 21.57
N LYS A 99 12.76 3.70 21.69
CA LYS A 99 13.68 3.77 20.54
C LYS A 99 13.69 2.44 19.77
N ARG A 100 13.94 1.33 20.47
CA ARG A 100 13.95 -0.01 19.86
C ARG A 100 12.62 -0.33 19.17
N TYR A 101 11.50 -0.04 19.81
CA TYR A 101 10.18 -0.29 19.24
C TYR A 101 9.93 0.52 17.96
N LEU A 102 10.17 1.83 18.01
CA LEU A 102 9.95 2.74 16.88
C LEU A 102 10.91 2.46 15.71
N GLU A 103 12.16 2.09 15.98
CA GLU A 103 13.09 1.60 14.95
C GLU A 103 12.53 0.35 14.26
N GLY A 104 12.00 -0.60 15.03
CA GLY A 104 11.36 -1.81 14.51
C GLY A 104 10.12 -1.51 13.65
N VAL A 105 9.26 -0.58 14.08
CA VAL A 105 8.09 -0.15 13.29
C VAL A 105 8.54 0.57 12.01
N SER A 106 9.53 1.48 12.10
CA SER A 106 10.10 2.17 10.94
C SER A 106 10.66 1.18 9.91
N GLY A 107 11.33 0.12 10.37
CA GLY A 107 11.81 -0.97 9.53
C GLY A 107 10.67 -1.71 8.81
N LYS A 108 9.61 -2.08 9.54
CA LYS A 108 8.42 -2.73 8.96
C LYS A 108 7.73 -1.84 7.92
N CYS A 109 7.59 -0.54 8.19
CA CYS A 109 7.06 0.41 7.22
C CYS A 109 7.93 0.47 5.95
N GLY A 110 9.26 0.43 6.09
CA GLY A 110 10.17 0.35 4.94
C GLY A 110 9.95 -0.91 4.09
N THR A 111 9.83 -2.06 4.74
CA THR A 111 9.55 -3.33 4.06
C THR A 111 8.19 -3.32 3.36
N PHE A 112 7.15 -2.76 3.98
CA PHE A 112 5.84 -2.65 3.36
C PHE A 112 5.83 -1.66 2.19
N GLN A 113 6.50 -0.52 2.31
CA GLN A 113 6.64 0.44 1.21
C GLN A 113 7.27 -0.23 -0.03
N ASP A 114 8.38 -0.94 0.14
CA ASP A 114 9.06 -1.65 -0.95
C ASP A 114 8.17 -2.72 -1.60
N ARG A 115 7.50 -3.54 -0.79
CA ARG A 115 6.60 -4.59 -1.29
C ARG A 115 5.40 -4.04 -2.04
N LEU A 116 4.78 -2.97 -1.54
CA LEU A 116 3.63 -2.33 -2.17
C LEU A 116 4.04 -1.72 -3.52
N GLN A 117 5.20 -1.07 -3.60
CA GLN A 117 5.70 -0.52 -4.85
C GLN A 117 5.96 -1.61 -5.89
N LYS A 118 6.65 -2.69 -5.52
CA LYS A 118 6.90 -3.84 -6.41
C LYS A 118 5.62 -4.52 -6.88
N ALA A 119 4.63 -4.68 -6.01
CA ALA A 119 3.34 -5.24 -6.41
C ALA A 119 2.67 -4.37 -7.48
N GLY A 120 2.64 -3.04 -7.27
CA GLY A 120 2.10 -2.10 -8.25
C GLY A 120 2.80 -2.16 -9.60
N ASP A 121 4.14 -2.23 -9.60
CA ASP A 121 4.94 -2.32 -10.82
C ASP A 121 4.70 -3.64 -11.56
N HIS A 122 4.81 -4.79 -10.88
CA HIS A 122 4.63 -6.10 -11.51
C HIS A 122 3.23 -6.30 -12.09
N HIS A 123 2.19 -5.88 -11.38
CA HIS A 123 0.84 -6.00 -11.92
C HIS A 123 0.63 -5.11 -13.14
N TYR A 124 1.17 -3.89 -13.14
CA TYR A 124 1.10 -3.00 -14.30
C TYR A 124 1.83 -3.57 -15.51
N GLU A 125 3.03 -4.12 -15.31
CA GLU A 125 3.81 -4.74 -16.37
C GLU A 125 3.10 -5.95 -16.97
N ASN A 126 2.44 -6.75 -16.14
CA ASN A 126 1.64 -7.90 -16.56
C ASN A 126 0.43 -7.45 -17.39
N ASP A 127 -0.37 -6.51 -16.87
CA ASP A 127 -1.54 -5.97 -17.58
C ASP A 127 -1.13 -5.39 -18.95
N ALA A 128 -0.04 -4.62 -19.01
CA ALA A 128 0.50 -4.07 -20.24
C ALA A 128 1.06 -5.14 -21.20
N ALA A 129 1.55 -6.27 -20.69
CA ALA A 129 2.01 -7.38 -21.53
C ALA A 129 0.82 -8.14 -22.14
N ILE A 130 -0.25 -8.33 -21.37
CA ILE A 130 -1.51 -8.92 -21.84
C ILE A 130 -2.15 -8.04 -22.91
N GLU A 131 -2.27 -6.74 -22.66
CA GLU A 131 -2.82 -5.77 -23.64
C GLU A 131 -2.06 -5.84 -24.97
N ARG A 132 -0.73 -5.74 -24.93
CA ARG A 132 0.12 -5.88 -26.12
C ARG A 132 -0.03 -7.24 -26.81
N ALA A 133 -0.28 -8.33 -26.06
CA ALA A 133 -0.52 -9.63 -26.66
C ALA A 133 -1.84 -9.66 -27.41
N LEU A 134 -2.91 -9.14 -26.79
CA LEU A 134 -4.23 -9.06 -27.41
C LEU A 134 -4.23 -8.15 -28.65
N GLU A 135 -3.57 -7.00 -28.61
CA GLU A 135 -3.40 -6.11 -29.78
C GLU A 135 -2.69 -6.81 -30.95
N ARG A 136 -1.68 -7.65 -30.66
CA ARG A 136 -1.02 -8.46 -31.70
C ARG A 136 -1.98 -9.49 -32.31
N TRP A 137 -2.78 -10.17 -31.49
CA TRP A 137 -3.76 -11.14 -31.96
C TRP A 137 -4.86 -10.48 -32.80
N ASP A 138 -5.37 -9.32 -32.38
CA ASP A 138 -6.35 -8.53 -33.13
C ASP A 138 -5.79 -8.14 -34.51
N GLY A 139 -4.54 -7.69 -34.56
CA GLY A 139 -3.85 -7.39 -35.81
C GLY A 139 -3.71 -8.59 -36.76
N LEU A 140 -3.49 -9.79 -36.23
CA LEU A 140 -3.32 -11.02 -37.00
C LEU A 140 -4.63 -11.59 -37.54
N TYR A 141 -5.76 -11.34 -36.88
CA TYR A 141 -7.06 -11.91 -37.24
C TYR A 141 -8.05 -10.88 -37.81
N LYS A 142 -7.56 -9.74 -38.31
CA LYS A 142 -8.41 -8.71 -38.98
C LYS A 142 -9.19 -9.23 -40.18
N ASP A 143 -8.69 -10.28 -40.82
CA ASP A 143 -9.29 -10.95 -41.97
C ASP A 143 -10.31 -12.04 -41.59
N THR A 144 -10.39 -12.39 -40.31
CA THR A 144 -11.26 -13.45 -39.81
C THR A 144 -12.60 -12.84 -39.38
N LYS A 145 -13.69 -13.19 -40.07
CA LYS A 145 -15.03 -12.76 -39.68
C LYS A 145 -15.36 -13.24 -38.27
N SER A 146 -15.98 -12.38 -37.45
CA SER A 146 -16.41 -12.78 -36.10
C SER A 146 -17.46 -13.89 -36.19
N VAL A 147 -17.10 -15.08 -35.72
CA VAL A 147 -17.98 -16.25 -35.70
C VAL A 147 -18.67 -16.34 -34.33
N GLY A 148 -19.69 -15.51 -34.14
CA GLY A 148 -20.52 -15.50 -32.93
C GLY A 148 -21.33 -14.22 -32.81
N GLY A 149 -22.66 -14.33 -32.82
CA GLY A 149 -23.57 -13.18 -32.70
C GLY A 149 -24.55 -12.98 -33.86
N GLU A 150 -24.66 -13.91 -34.82
CA GLU A 150 -25.85 -13.94 -35.67
C GLU A 150 -27.02 -14.48 -34.83
N SER A 151 -27.76 -13.56 -34.22
CA SER A 151 -29.13 -13.82 -33.79
C SER A 151 -29.89 -14.33 -35.00
N GLN A 152 -30.05 -15.65 -35.11
CA GLN A 152 -31.11 -16.22 -35.93
C GLN A 152 -32.42 -15.81 -35.27
N GLY A 153 -32.94 -14.68 -35.73
CA GLY A 153 -34.29 -14.24 -35.44
C GLY A 153 -35.25 -15.37 -35.76
N ARG A 154 -36.10 -15.69 -34.80
CA ARG A 154 -37.29 -16.48 -34.99
C ARG A 154 -38.41 -15.87 -34.16
#